data_AF-A0A817DH53-F1
#
_entry.id   AF-A0A817DH53-F1
#
_cell.length_a   1.000
_cell.length_b   1.000
_cell.length_c   1.000
_cell.angle_alpha   90.00
_cell.angle_beta   90.00
_cell.angle_gamma   90.00
#
_symmetry.space_group_name_H-M   'P 1'
#
loop_
_entity.id
_entity.type
_entity.pdbx_description
1 polymer ?
#
loop_
_entity_poly.entity_id
_entity_poly.type
_entity_poly.pdbx_seq_one_letter_code
_entity_poly.pdbx_strand_id
1 'polypeptide(L)'
;MFNINFSAKIKEAEEHVKQGEKYLKTSFTKWKPDLDSAIDEFDKACTCYRVAQKYEQCRDLSIRLAELQIQKGSTFFAAKSYEQAAQMAQQLQDLTTAAKYYDKAGELYVEGGHPDSGILIYERCAPQFQQIDRQISIDFYLKAARLAEQEDKTYQAADLYEKAAMQIFRTGNFSKTTELLEIVTKTLTTLERYDHINRIILYRILLKLFNDDSVAGRNIFDQACQIYPTFEQWEERDHIELLLDAFDQDDKDLISQRCQKPYFMAIEPEFVRLIKRWIRPITNKDDEQQRTINSVSSSTSGVKPMQLDDDEVDLR
;
A
#
# COMPACT_ATOMS: atom_id res chain seq x y z
N MET A 1 -23.68 13.25 -30.87
CA MET A 1 -22.61 14.00 -30.16
C MET A 1 -23.16 15.36 -29.79
N PHE A 2 -23.34 15.64 -28.50
CA PHE A 2 -23.63 17.01 -28.06
C PHE A 2 -22.36 17.85 -28.24
N ASN A 3 -22.40 18.83 -29.12
CA ASN A 3 -21.28 19.74 -29.36
C ASN A 3 -21.25 20.75 -28.20
N ILE A 4 -20.47 20.48 -27.17
CA ILE A 4 -20.37 21.37 -26.00
C ILE A 4 -19.63 22.63 -26.43
N ASN A 5 -20.31 23.78 -26.38
CA ASN A 5 -19.70 25.06 -26.69
C ASN A 5 -18.90 25.58 -25.47
N PHE A 6 -17.60 25.23 -25.41
CA PHE A 6 -16.73 25.63 -24.32
C PHE A 6 -16.62 27.15 -24.17
N SER A 7 -16.61 27.92 -25.27
CA SER A 7 -16.53 29.39 -25.19
C SER A 7 -17.78 29.99 -24.54
N ALA A 8 -18.97 29.46 -24.86
CA ALA A 8 -20.20 29.87 -24.20
C ALA A 8 -20.17 29.57 -22.70
N LYS A 9 -19.68 28.39 -22.31
CA LYS A 9 -19.56 27.99 -20.89
C LYS A 9 -18.55 28.84 -20.12
N ILE A 10 -17.46 29.26 -20.74
CA ILE A 10 -16.50 30.19 -20.11
C ILE A 10 -17.16 31.54 -19.84
N LYS A 11 -17.90 32.09 -20.81
CA LYS A 11 -18.61 33.37 -20.62
C LYS A 11 -19.67 33.29 -19.53
N GLU A 12 -20.44 32.21 -19.50
CA GLU A 12 -21.42 31.93 -18.46
C GLU A 12 -20.76 31.85 -17.07
N ALA A 13 -19.60 31.19 -16.96
CA ALA A 13 -18.83 31.16 -15.73
C ALA A 13 -18.38 32.56 -15.28
N GLU A 14 -17.84 33.37 -16.19
CA GLU A 14 -17.39 34.74 -15.90
C GLU A 14 -18.55 35.65 -15.45
N GLU A 15 -19.75 35.46 -16.00
CA GLU A 15 -20.94 36.21 -15.60
C GLU A 15 -21.40 35.84 -14.19
N HIS A 16 -21.45 34.54 -13.88
CA HIS A 16 -21.70 34.06 -12.53
C HIS A 16 -20.65 34.56 -11.52
N VAL A 17 -19.35 34.57 -11.88
CA VAL A 17 -18.30 35.15 -11.01
C VAL A 17 -18.57 36.64 -10.75
N LYS A 18 -18.87 37.42 -11.79
CA LYS A 18 -19.17 38.86 -11.62
C LYS A 18 -20.38 39.09 -10.71
N GLN A 19 -21.42 38.26 -10.85
CA GLN A 19 -22.62 38.35 -10.04
C GLN A 19 -22.34 37.94 -8.58
N GLY A 20 -21.58 36.87 -8.34
CA GLY A 20 -21.12 36.48 -7.02
C GLY A 20 -20.31 37.57 -6.32
N GLU A 21 -19.39 38.21 -7.04
CA GLU A 21 -18.63 39.35 -6.52
C GLU A 21 -19.50 40.57 -6.17
N LYS A 22 -20.57 40.79 -6.94
CA LYS A 22 -21.55 41.84 -6.64
C LYS A 22 -22.29 41.56 -5.33
N TYR A 23 -22.63 40.31 -5.04
CA TYR A 23 -23.25 39.93 -3.77
C TYR A 23 -22.31 40.11 -2.56
N LEU A 24 -21.00 39.96 -2.76
CA LEU A 24 -20.02 40.22 -1.70
C LEU A 24 -19.80 41.70 -1.40
N LYS A 25 -20.10 42.61 -2.33
CA LYS A 25 -19.94 44.06 -2.10
C LYS A 25 -20.93 44.56 -1.05
N THR A 26 -20.42 45.36 -0.13
CA THR A 26 -21.19 46.17 0.82
C THR A 26 -21.42 47.56 0.25
N SER A 27 -22.48 48.22 0.71
CA SER A 27 -22.84 49.59 0.32
C SER A 27 -23.45 50.32 1.51
N PHE A 28 -23.71 51.62 1.36
CA PHE A 28 -24.41 52.42 2.38
C PHE A 28 -25.78 51.85 2.79
N THR A 29 -26.39 51.00 1.96
CA THR A 29 -27.66 50.31 2.26
C THR A 29 -27.48 48.83 2.62
N LYS A 30 -26.31 48.25 2.41
CA LYS A 30 -25.99 46.84 2.68
C LYS A 30 -24.70 46.73 3.49
N TRP A 31 -24.86 46.65 4.80
CA TRP A 31 -23.75 46.63 5.77
C TRP A 31 -23.05 45.27 5.92
N LYS A 32 -23.68 44.18 5.45
CA LYS A 32 -23.10 42.82 5.46
C LYS A 32 -23.14 42.20 4.07
N PRO A 33 -22.07 41.52 3.62
CA PRO A 33 -22.07 40.74 2.38
C PRO A 33 -23.19 39.69 2.37
N ASP A 34 -23.73 39.41 1.18
CA ASP A 34 -24.67 38.28 1.00
C ASP A 34 -23.85 37.06 0.58
N LEU A 35 -23.42 36.29 1.57
CA LEU A 35 -22.58 35.12 1.36
C LEU A 35 -23.33 33.99 0.66
N ASP A 36 -24.61 33.81 0.96
CA ASP A 36 -25.43 32.72 0.40
C ASP A 36 -25.59 32.87 -1.11
N SER A 37 -25.99 34.05 -1.56
CA SER A 37 -26.12 34.33 -2.99
C SER A 37 -24.77 34.32 -3.71
N ALA A 38 -23.69 34.76 -3.05
CA ALA A 38 -22.35 34.71 -3.63
C ALA A 38 -21.86 33.27 -3.83
N ILE A 39 -22.06 32.41 -2.82
CA ILE A 39 -21.69 30.99 -2.86
C ILE A 39 -22.44 30.26 -3.98
N ASP A 40 -23.76 30.48 -4.10
CA ASP A 40 -24.57 29.84 -5.14
C ASP A 40 -24.12 30.23 -6.56
N GLU A 41 -23.81 31.52 -6.78
CA GLU A 41 -23.26 31.98 -8.05
C GLU A 41 -21.85 31.42 -8.33
N PHE A 42 -20.98 31.35 -7.32
CA PHE A 42 -19.66 30.75 -7.51
C PHE A 42 -19.71 29.25 -7.77
N ASP A 43 -20.66 28.51 -7.19
CA ASP A 43 -20.82 27.07 -7.45
C ASP A 43 -21.26 26.80 -8.90
N LYS A 44 -22.19 27.62 -9.41
CA LYS A 44 -22.58 27.61 -10.83
C LYS A 44 -21.40 27.93 -11.74
N ALA A 45 -20.58 28.92 -11.39
CA ALA A 45 -19.36 29.26 -12.13
C ALA A 45 -18.34 28.11 -12.13
N CYS A 46 -18.09 27.47 -10.99
CA CYS A 46 -17.22 26.29 -10.89
C CYS A 46 -17.70 25.16 -11.81
N THR A 47 -19.01 24.89 -11.83
CA THR A 47 -19.60 23.91 -12.74
C THR A 47 -19.33 24.24 -14.21
N CYS A 48 -19.49 25.50 -14.59
CA CYS A 48 -19.23 25.97 -15.96
C CYS A 48 -17.73 25.88 -16.32
N TYR A 49 -16.83 26.31 -15.44
CA TYR A 49 -15.38 26.18 -15.66
C TYR A 49 -14.94 24.72 -15.79
N ARG A 50 -15.47 23.82 -14.97
CA ARG A 50 -15.18 22.38 -15.05
C ARG A 50 -15.63 21.78 -16.38
N VAL A 51 -16.83 22.12 -16.85
CA VAL A 51 -17.34 21.69 -18.17
C VAL A 51 -16.46 22.22 -19.31
N ALA A 52 -15.99 23.46 -19.19
CA ALA A 52 -15.09 24.07 -20.17
C ALA A 52 -13.62 23.68 -20.01
N GLN A 53 -13.30 22.74 -19.11
CA GLN A 53 -11.94 22.28 -18.80
C GLN A 53 -10.97 23.40 -18.37
N LYS A 54 -11.52 24.48 -17.80
CA LYS A 54 -10.78 25.58 -17.17
C LYS A 54 -10.46 25.22 -15.72
N TYR A 55 -9.62 24.20 -15.55
CA TYR A 55 -9.35 23.58 -14.25
C TYR A 55 -8.64 24.54 -13.28
N GLU A 56 -7.75 25.40 -13.76
CA GLU A 56 -7.07 26.40 -12.93
C GLU A 56 -8.07 27.40 -12.34
N GLN A 57 -8.93 27.99 -13.19
CA GLN A 57 -9.98 28.90 -12.75
C GLN A 57 -10.97 28.21 -11.81
N CYS A 58 -11.36 26.97 -12.10
CA CYS A 58 -12.24 26.20 -11.24
C CYS A 58 -11.60 25.93 -9.87
N ARG A 59 -10.32 25.54 -9.83
CA ARG A 59 -9.59 25.27 -8.59
C ARG A 59 -9.55 26.52 -7.70
N ASP A 60 -9.12 27.64 -8.26
CA ASP A 60 -8.93 28.89 -7.51
C ASP A 60 -10.28 29.41 -6.99
N LEU A 61 -11.34 29.28 -7.79
CA LEU A 61 -12.69 29.64 -7.36
C LEU A 61 -13.24 28.68 -6.29
N SER A 62 -12.97 27.37 -6.38
CA SER A 62 -13.35 26.40 -5.35
C SER A 62 -12.67 26.69 -4.00
N ILE A 63 -11.41 27.15 -3.99
CA ILE A 63 -10.73 27.57 -2.76
C ILE A 63 -11.43 28.79 -2.16
N ARG A 64 -11.73 29.80 -2.98
CA ARG A 64 -12.48 30.98 -2.54
C ARG A 64 -13.87 30.61 -2.01
N LEU A 65 -14.54 29.64 -2.63
CA LEU A 65 -15.83 29.12 -2.17
C LEU A 65 -15.69 28.44 -0.80
N ALA A 66 -14.62 27.66 -0.59
CA ALA A 66 -14.32 27.05 0.69
C ALA A 66 -14.15 28.09 1.80
N GLU A 67 -13.40 29.17 1.54
CA GLU A 67 -13.19 30.26 2.50
C GLU A 67 -14.51 30.96 2.87
N LEU A 68 -15.39 31.20 1.89
CA LEU A 68 -16.71 31.78 2.13
C LEU A 68 -17.61 30.84 2.96
N GLN A 69 -17.55 29.54 2.71
CA GLN A 69 -18.28 28.55 3.50
C GLN A 69 -17.77 28.49 4.95
N ILE A 70 -16.45 28.59 5.16
CA ILE A 70 -15.86 28.73 6.50
C ILE A 70 -16.35 30.01 7.18
N GLN A 71 -16.37 31.14 6.47
CA GLN A 71 -16.86 32.42 6.99
C GLN A 71 -18.34 32.34 7.39
N LYS A 72 -19.14 31.57 6.65
CA LYS A 72 -20.55 31.29 6.97
C LYS A 72 -20.70 30.32 8.16
N GLY A 73 -19.64 29.60 8.54
CA GLY A 73 -19.67 28.58 9.58
C GLY A 73 -20.07 27.19 9.09
N SER A 74 -20.01 26.93 7.78
CA SER A 74 -20.31 25.61 7.20
C SER A 74 -19.06 24.84 6.80
N THR A 75 -18.49 24.14 7.77
CA THR A 75 -17.27 23.33 7.61
C THR A 75 -17.44 22.18 6.62
N PHE A 76 -18.59 21.50 6.62
CA PHE A 76 -18.87 20.39 5.69
C PHE A 76 -18.83 20.85 4.22
N PHE A 77 -19.48 21.98 3.89
CA PHE A 77 -19.45 22.48 2.51
C PHE A 77 -18.09 23.07 2.15
N ALA A 78 -17.37 23.67 3.11
CA ALA A 78 -15.99 24.08 2.88
C ALA A 78 -15.08 22.89 2.52
N ALA A 79 -15.22 21.77 3.23
CA ALA A 79 -14.50 20.54 2.91
C ALA A 79 -14.82 20.04 1.50
N LYS A 80 -16.10 20.06 1.08
CA LYS A 80 -16.51 19.71 -0.29
C LYS A 80 -15.85 20.62 -1.35
N SER A 81 -15.74 21.91 -1.07
CA SER A 81 -15.07 22.84 -1.98
C SER A 81 -13.56 22.59 -2.07
N TYR A 82 -12.90 22.24 -0.96
CA TYR A 82 -11.50 21.80 -1.00
C TYR A 82 -11.31 20.47 -1.73
N GLU A 83 -12.23 19.51 -1.59
CA GLU A 83 -12.22 18.28 -2.41
C GLU A 83 -12.28 18.61 -3.91
N GLN A 84 -13.14 19.56 -4.30
CA GLN A 84 -13.24 19.99 -5.69
C GLN A 84 -11.94 20.65 -6.16
N ALA A 85 -11.36 21.55 -5.35
CA ALA A 85 -10.07 22.16 -5.66
C ALA A 85 -8.97 21.10 -5.83
N ALA A 86 -8.94 20.09 -4.96
CA ALA A 86 -8.01 18.96 -5.05
C ALA A 86 -8.19 18.22 -6.38
N GLN A 87 -9.42 17.85 -6.75
CA GLN A 87 -9.71 17.18 -8.03
C GLN A 87 -9.27 18.01 -9.23
N MET A 88 -9.44 19.33 -9.20
CA MET A 88 -8.98 20.22 -10.28
C MET A 88 -7.45 20.28 -10.35
N ALA A 89 -6.76 20.31 -9.21
CA ALA A 89 -5.30 20.20 -9.17
C ALA A 89 -4.80 18.87 -9.77
N GLN A 90 -5.53 17.77 -9.59
CA GLN A 90 -5.21 16.50 -10.25
C GLN A 90 -5.36 16.56 -11.76
N GLN A 91 -6.41 17.22 -12.28
CA GLN A 91 -6.58 17.42 -13.72
C GLN A 91 -5.41 18.23 -14.31
N LEU A 92 -4.82 19.13 -13.52
CA LEU A 92 -3.63 19.91 -13.86
C LEU A 92 -2.31 19.15 -13.66
N GLN A 93 -2.35 17.89 -13.22
CA GLN A 93 -1.19 17.07 -12.86
C GLN A 93 -0.36 17.64 -11.69
N ASP A 94 -0.92 18.56 -10.89
CA ASP A 94 -0.30 19.10 -9.68
C ASP A 94 -0.75 18.29 -8.45
N LEU A 95 -0.13 17.12 -8.31
CA LEU A 95 -0.52 16.13 -7.30
C LEU A 95 -0.04 16.54 -5.90
N THR A 96 1.04 17.31 -5.79
CA THR A 96 1.50 17.87 -4.51
C THR A 96 0.46 18.83 -3.92
N THR A 97 -0.08 19.72 -4.76
CA THR A 97 -1.14 20.64 -4.32
C THR A 97 -2.46 19.91 -4.09
N ALA A 98 -2.79 18.91 -4.91
CA ALA A 98 -3.97 18.07 -4.67
C ALA A 98 -3.95 17.40 -3.29
N ALA A 99 -2.80 16.85 -2.88
CA ALA A 99 -2.64 16.26 -1.56
C ALA A 99 -2.92 17.27 -0.43
N LYS A 100 -2.38 18.50 -0.52
CA LYS A 100 -2.64 19.56 0.46
C LYS A 100 -4.13 19.89 0.60
N TYR A 101 -4.86 19.95 -0.51
CA TYR A 101 -6.29 20.24 -0.48
C TYR A 101 -7.12 19.05 0.00
N TYR A 102 -6.75 17.82 -0.31
CA TYR A 102 -7.40 16.65 0.30
C TYR A 102 -7.18 16.57 1.80
N ASP A 103 -5.96 16.89 2.27
CA ASP A 103 -5.65 16.95 3.69
C ASP A 103 -6.52 18.01 4.39
N LYS A 104 -6.60 19.21 3.80
CA LYS A 104 -7.46 20.28 4.32
C LYS A 104 -8.94 19.90 4.33
N ALA A 105 -9.43 19.21 3.30
CA ALA A 105 -10.80 18.70 3.29
C ALA A 105 -11.04 17.67 4.40
N GLY A 106 -10.11 16.74 4.60
CA GLY A 106 -10.16 15.74 5.66
C GLY A 106 -10.20 16.37 7.06
N GLU A 107 -9.33 17.34 7.32
CA GLU A 107 -9.34 18.14 8.57
C GLU A 107 -10.69 18.81 8.81
N LEU A 108 -11.22 19.52 7.79
CA LEU A 108 -12.49 20.23 7.90
C LEU A 108 -13.68 19.28 8.13
N TYR A 109 -13.65 18.07 7.58
CA TYR A 109 -14.66 17.06 7.89
C TYR A 109 -14.63 16.66 9.36
N VAL A 110 -13.44 16.40 9.90
CA VAL A 110 -13.28 16.04 11.32
C VAL A 110 -13.69 17.21 12.23
N GLU A 111 -13.20 18.42 11.95
CA GLU A 111 -13.58 19.64 12.68
C GLU A 111 -15.09 19.93 12.62
N GLY A 112 -15.74 19.54 11.51
CA GLY A 112 -17.19 19.66 11.33
C GLY A 112 -18.02 18.56 11.99
N GLY A 113 -17.42 17.62 12.72
CA GLY A 113 -18.15 16.50 13.33
C GLY A 113 -18.55 15.41 12.33
N HIS A 114 -17.81 15.29 11.23
CA HIS A 114 -18.02 14.27 10.18
C HIS A 114 -16.76 13.41 9.96
N PRO A 115 -16.23 12.74 11.00
CA PRO A 115 -14.99 11.95 10.92
C PRO A 115 -15.06 10.85 9.86
N ASP A 116 -16.24 10.25 9.63
CA ASP A 116 -16.50 9.28 8.57
C ASP A 116 -16.19 9.80 7.16
N SER A 117 -16.51 11.06 6.91
CA SER A 117 -16.16 11.71 5.65
C SER A 117 -14.65 11.93 5.55
N GLY A 118 -13.99 12.28 6.67
CA GLY A 118 -12.53 12.37 6.75
C GLY A 118 -11.83 11.05 6.43
N ILE A 119 -12.25 9.96 7.10
CA ILE A 119 -11.73 8.60 6.86
C ILE A 119 -11.88 8.23 5.38
N LEU A 120 -13.08 8.42 4.82
CA LEU A 120 -13.37 8.10 3.42
C LEU A 120 -12.46 8.87 2.46
N ILE A 121 -12.21 10.16 2.72
CA ILE A 121 -11.34 10.98 1.87
C ILE A 121 -9.91 10.50 1.91
N TYR A 122 -9.35 10.29 3.09
CA TYR A 122 -7.97 9.81 3.21
C TYR A 122 -7.80 8.43 2.56
N GLU A 123 -8.70 7.49 2.84
CA GLU A 123 -8.67 6.15 2.27
C GLU A 123 -8.78 6.15 0.73
N ARG A 124 -9.72 6.94 0.18
CA ARG A 124 -9.95 7.05 -1.27
C ARG A 124 -8.77 7.69 -2.00
N CYS A 125 -8.10 8.65 -1.36
CA CYS A 125 -7.05 9.45 -2.00
C CYS A 125 -5.66 8.82 -1.86
N ALA A 126 -5.41 8.05 -0.80
CA ALA A 126 -4.11 7.43 -0.55
C ALA A 126 -3.52 6.62 -1.72
N PRO A 127 -4.28 5.78 -2.48
CA PRO A 127 -3.75 5.04 -3.61
C PRO A 127 -3.13 5.91 -4.71
N GLN A 128 -3.64 7.13 -4.87
CA GLN A 128 -3.32 8.02 -5.99
C GLN A 128 -1.90 8.60 -5.86
N PHE A 129 -1.34 8.59 -4.66
CA PHE A 129 0.00 9.10 -4.37
C PHE A 129 1.08 8.01 -4.32
N GLN A 130 0.71 6.72 -4.39
CA GLN A 130 1.65 5.59 -4.19
C GLN A 130 2.87 5.61 -5.12
N GLN A 131 2.71 6.08 -6.36
CA GLN A 131 3.78 6.09 -7.36
C GLN A 131 4.60 7.39 -7.37
N ILE A 132 4.09 8.45 -6.77
CA ILE A 132 4.66 9.80 -6.88
C ILE A 132 5.34 10.17 -5.57
N ASP A 133 4.56 10.15 -4.50
CA ASP A 133 5.06 10.35 -3.15
C ASP A 133 4.35 9.35 -2.23
N ARG A 134 5.06 8.24 -2.02
CA ARG A 134 4.61 7.16 -1.15
C ARG A 134 4.41 7.63 0.30
N GLN A 135 5.12 8.67 0.74
CA GLN A 135 5.00 9.19 2.09
C GLN A 135 3.62 9.81 2.33
N ILE A 136 3.04 10.47 1.32
CA ILE A 136 1.67 10.99 1.37
C ILE A 136 0.67 9.84 1.48
N SER A 137 0.85 8.77 0.69
CA SER A 137 -0.01 7.58 0.75
C SER A 137 -0.01 6.95 2.15
N ILE A 138 1.18 6.83 2.76
CA ILE A 138 1.35 6.32 4.12
C ILE A 138 0.64 7.22 5.13
N ASP A 139 0.88 8.54 5.06
CA ASP A 139 0.28 9.51 5.97
C ASP A 139 -1.26 9.47 5.92
N PHE A 140 -1.84 9.40 4.73
CA PHE A 140 -3.29 9.34 4.56
C PHE A 140 -3.88 8.05 5.13
N TYR A 141 -3.30 6.88 4.85
CA TYR A 141 -3.78 5.63 5.47
C TYR A 141 -3.67 5.66 6.99
N LEU A 142 -2.58 6.22 7.55
CA LEU A 142 -2.42 6.34 9.00
C LEU A 142 -3.40 7.34 9.63
N LYS A 143 -3.68 8.48 8.98
CA LYS A 143 -4.72 9.43 9.41
C LYS A 143 -6.09 8.76 9.41
N ALA A 144 -6.45 8.06 8.33
CA ALA A 144 -7.69 7.30 8.23
C ALA A 144 -7.79 6.24 9.34
N ALA A 145 -6.72 5.46 9.57
CA ALA A 145 -6.71 4.40 10.58
C ALA A 145 -6.94 4.94 12.00
N ARG A 146 -6.25 6.04 12.36
CA ARG A 146 -6.40 6.69 13.67
C ARG A 146 -7.79 7.27 13.88
N LEU A 147 -8.37 7.88 12.84
CA LEU A 147 -9.74 8.38 12.91
C LEU A 147 -10.74 7.23 13.06
N ALA A 148 -10.57 6.13 12.30
CA ALA A 148 -11.40 4.95 12.44
C ALA A 148 -11.31 4.33 13.84
N GLU A 149 -10.11 4.31 14.44
CA GLU A 149 -9.90 3.86 15.82
C GLU A 149 -10.61 4.75 16.84
N GLN A 150 -10.55 6.08 16.67
CA GLN A 150 -11.26 7.05 17.53
C GLN A 150 -12.80 6.91 17.45
N GLU A 151 -13.31 6.51 16.30
CA GLU A 151 -14.75 6.26 16.07
C GLU A 151 -15.17 4.81 16.39
N ASP A 152 -14.34 4.06 17.12
CA ASP A 152 -14.55 2.64 17.49
C ASP A 152 -14.75 1.69 16.30
N LYS A 153 -14.35 2.10 15.09
CA LYS A 153 -14.38 1.29 13.85
C LYS A 153 -13.14 0.40 13.76
N THR A 154 -12.90 -0.37 14.81
CA THR A 154 -11.70 -1.19 15.04
C THR A 154 -11.32 -2.08 13.84
N TYR A 155 -12.29 -2.74 13.21
CA TYR A 155 -12.03 -3.55 12.01
C TYR A 155 -11.53 -2.72 10.82
N GLN A 156 -12.17 -1.56 10.57
CA GLN A 156 -11.74 -0.65 9.50
C GLN A 156 -10.36 -0.06 9.81
N ALA A 157 -10.08 0.27 11.07
CA ALA A 157 -8.76 0.72 11.49
C ALA A 157 -7.67 -0.33 11.20
N ALA A 158 -7.94 -1.62 11.49
CA ALA A 158 -7.00 -2.70 11.19
C ALA A 158 -6.71 -2.81 9.68
N ASP A 159 -7.74 -2.79 8.83
CA ASP A 159 -7.57 -2.79 7.37
C ASP A 159 -6.75 -1.59 6.86
N LEU A 160 -6.97 -0.40 7.42
CA LEU A 160 -6.21 0.81 7.08
C LEU A 160 -4.75 0.75 7.58
N TYR A 161 -4.50 0.20 8.77
CA TYR A 161 -3.14 -0.05 9.26
C TYR A 161 -2.40 -1.08 8.41
N GLU A 162 -3.07 -2.12 7.92
CA GLU A 162 -2.49 -3.09 6.99
C GLU A 162 -2.10 -2.41 5.67
N LYS A 163 -3.00 -1.60 5.08
CA LYS A 163 -2.71 -0.80 3.88
C LYS A 163 -1.50 0.11 4.09
N ALA A 164 -1.40 0.79 5.24
CA ALA A 164 -0.24 1.60 5.59
C ALA A 164 1.04 0.75 5.73
N ALA A 165 0.96 -0.41 6.38
CA ALA A 165 2.08 -1.33 6.56
C ALA A 165 2.64 -1.79 5.20
N MET A 166 1.77 -2.09 4.23
CA MET A 166 2.17 -2.47 2.88
C MET A 166 2.83 -1.31 2.12
N GLN A 167 2.45 -0.05 2.36
CA GLN A 167 3.15 1.09 1.78
C GLN A 167 4.52 1.32 2.44
N ILE A 168 4.61 1.20 3.77
CA ILE A 168 5.86 1.32 4.52
C ILE A 168 6.83 0.19 4.15
N PHE A 169 6.32 -1.01 3.90
CA PHE A 169 7.13 -2.14 3.48
C PHE A 169 7.87 -1.84 2.16
N ARG A 170 7.19 -1.16 1.24
CA ARG A 170 7.75 -0.74 -0.05
C ARG A 170 8.83 0.34 0.08
N THR A 171 8.95 1.05 1.22
CA THR A 171 10.08 1.95 1.48
C THR A 171 11.29 1.24 2.09
N GLY A 172 11.17 -0.06 2.40
CA GLY A 172 12.22 -0.84 3.04
C GLY A 172 12.27 -0.68 4.56
N ASN A 173 11.31 0.03 5.18
CA ASN A 173 11.25 0.17 6.64
C ASN A 173 10.56 -1.05 7.28
N PHE A 174 11.28 -2.18 7.34
CA PHE A 174 10.76 -3.45 7.85
C PHE A 174 10.36 -3.39 9.32
N SER A 175 11.09 -2.62 10.15
CA SER A 175 10.76 -2.44 11.58
C SER A 175 9.35 -1.89 11.75
N LYS A 176 9.06 -0.75 11.09
CA LYS A 176 7.75 -0.11 11.19
C LYS A 176 6.65 -0.92 10.52
N THR A 177 6.96 -1.68 9.46
CA THR A 177 6.02 -2.66 8.91
C THR A 177 5.65 -3.73 9.93
N THR A 178 6.63 -4.31 10.65
CA THR A 178 6.37 -5.31 11.70
C THR A 178 5.51 -4.73 12.82
N GLU A 179 5.80 -3.52 13.29
CA GLU A 179 5.00 -2.83 14.32
C GLU A 179 3.53 -2.70 13.91
N LEU A 180 3.27 -2.24 12.68
CA LEU A 180 1.90 -2.10 12.19
C LEU A 180 1.20 -3.45 12.00
N LEU A 181 1.88 -4.46 11.47
CA LEU A 181 1.28 -5.80 11.33
C LEU A 181 0.99 -6.46 12.68
N GLU A 182 1.74 -6.12 13.74
CA GLU A 182 1.41 -6.53 15.11
C GLU A 182 0.15 -5.86 15.63
N ILE A 183 -0.03 -4.56 15.37
CA ILE A 183 -1.29 -3.86 15.70
C ILE A 183 -2.45 -4.54 14.98
N VAL A 184 -2.32 -4.81 13.68
CA VAL A 184 -3.35 -5.51 12.88
C VAL A 184 -3.66 -6.89 13.47
N THR A 185 -2.63 -7.70 13.75
CA THR A 185 -2.81 -9.05 14.32
C THR A 185 -3.54 -9.00 15.65
N LYS A 186 -3.13 -8.10 16.55
CA LYS A 186 -3.76 -7.94 17.87
C LYS A 186 -5.23 -7.54 17.73
N THR A 187 -5.54 -6.56 16.88
CA THR A 187 -6.92 -6.09 16.66
C THR A 187 -7.80 -7.20 16.08
N LEU A 188 -7.33 -7.91 15.05
CA LEU A 188 -8.09 -9.02 14.45
C LEU A 188 -8.30 -10.17 15.43
N THR A 189 -7.32 -10.44 16.31
CA THR A 189 -7.44 -11.42 17.38
C THR A 189 -8.53 -11.03 18.38
N THR A 190 -8.55 -9.77 18.83
CA THR A 190 -9.58 -9.26 19.74
C THR A 190 -10.98 -9.31 19.13
N LEU A 191 -11.09 -9.14 17.81
CA LEU A 191 -12.37 -9.22 17.10
C LEU A 191 -12.77 -10.66 16.72
N GLU A 192 -11.94 -11.66 17.03
CA GLU A 192 -12.12 -13.06 16.61
C GLU A 192 -12.29 -13.23 15.08
N ARG A 193 -11.67 -12.33 14.30
CA ARG A 193 -11.72 -12.29 12.83
C ARG A 193 -10.49 -12.98 12.24
N TYR A 194 -10.53 -14.30 12.20
CA TYR A 194 -9.40 -15.13 11.78
C TYR A 194 -9.33 -15.39 10.26
N ASP A 195 -10.35 -14.99 9.50
CA ASP A 195 -10.40 -15.08 8.03
C ASP A 195 -9.25 -14.33 7.35
N HIS A 196 -8.85 -13.18 7.91
CA HIS A 196 -7.77 -12.35 7.38
C HIS A 196 -6.41 -12.58 8.08
N ILE A 197 -6.39 -13.26 9.23
CA ILE A 197 -5.20 -13.33 10.09
C ILE A 197 -4.08 -14.18 9.49
N ASN A 198 -4.43 -15.23 8.74
CA ASN A 198 -3.45 -16.21 8.24
C ASN A 198 -2.38 -15.55 7.34
N ARG A 199 -2.79 -14.63 6.46
CA ARG A 199 -1.85 -13.89 5.59
C ARG A 199 -0.99 -12.91 6.38
N ILE A 200 -1.54 -12.26 7.40
CA ILE A 200 -0.77 -11.35 8.26
C ILE A 200 0.31 -12.11 9.03
N ILE A 201 -0.02 -13.30 9.56
CA ILE A 201 0.95 -14.17 10.21
C ILE A 201 2.07 -14.58 9.25
N LEU A 202 1.73 -15.01 8.03
CA LEU A 202 2.73 -15.31 7.00
C LEU A 202 3.66 -14.11 6.76
N TYR A 203 3.12 -12.91 6.57
CA TYR A 203 3.93 -11.71 6.34
C TYR A 203 4.87 -11.41 7.50
N ARG A 204 4.40 -11.59 8.74
CA ARG A 204 5.24 -11.43 9.94
C ARG A 204 6.37 -12.48 9.98
N ILE A 205 6.09 -13.74 9.66
CA ILE A 205 7.11 -14.80 9.58
C ILE A 205 8.15 -14.46 8.51
N LEU A 206 7.72 -14.12 7.30
CA LEU A 206 8.62 -13.76 6.19
C LEU A 206 9.51 -12.56 6.52
N LEU A 207 9.00 -11.55 7.24
CA LEU A 207 9.81 -10.42 7.71
C LEU A 207 10.87 -10.83 8.73
N LYS A 208 10.56 -11.77 9.63
CA LYS A 208 11.55 -12.30 10.59
C LYS A 208 12.64 -13.10 9.90
N LEU A 209 12.25 -13.99 8.98
CA LEU A 209 13.18 -14.73 8.13
C LEU A 209 14.08 -13.80 7.31
N PHE A 210 13.53 -12.70 6.80
CA PHE A 210 14.30 -11.73 6.01
C PHE A 210 15.33 -10.95 6.85
N ASN A 211 15.10 -10.83 8.15
CA ASN A 211 16.02 -10.20 9.10
C ASN A 211 16.93 -11.23 9.81
N ASP A 212 17.10 -12.44 9.23
CA ASP A 212 17.91 -13.53 9.78
C ASP A 212 17.52 -13.96 11.21
N ASP A 213 16.24 -13.80 11.57
CA ASP A 213 15.67 -14.12 12.88
C ASP A 213 14.70 -15.31 12.74
N SER A 214 15.23 -16.48 12.37
CA SER A 214 14.42 -17.69 12.17
C SER A 214 13.72 -18.16 13.44
N VAL A 215 14.37 -17.97 14.59
CA VAL A 215 13.80 -18.30 15.91
C VAL A 215 12.55 -17.48 16.19
N ALA A 216 12.54 -16.16 15.94
CA ALA A 216 11.32 -15.38 16.08
C ALA A 216 10.26 -15.77 15.03
N GLY A 217 10.66 -16.11 13.81
CA GLY A 217 9.76 -16.64 12.78
C GLY A 217 9.04 -17.91 13.24
N ARG A 218 9.79 -18.89 13.77
CA ARG A 218 9.26 -20.13 14.35
C ARG A 218 8.32 -19.86 15.53
N ASN A 219 8.72 -18.97 16.45
CA ASN A 219 7.88 -18.60 17.58
C ASN A 219 6.53 -18.01 17.14
N ILE A 220 6.50 -17.18 16.09
CA ILE A 220 5.25 -16.64 15.54
C ILE A 220 4.39 -17.75 14.94
N PHE A 221 4.99 -18.69 14.22
CA PHE A 221 4.30 -19.85 13.65
C PHE A 221 3.68 -20.73 14.74
N ASP A 222 4.45 -21.14 15.74
CA ASP A 222 3.99 -22.01 16.82
C ASP A 222 2.85 -21.37 17.62
N GLN A 223 2.97 -20.08 17.92
CA GLN A 223 1.90 -19.31 18.57
C GLN A 223 0.64 -19.26 17.69
N ALA A 224 0.78 -19.06 16.39
CA ALA A 224 -0.35 -18.99 15.49
C ALA A 224 -1.10 -20.33 15.39
N CYS A 225 -0.39 -21.46 15.33
CA CYS A 225 -0.97 -22.80 15.38
C CYS A 225 -1.78 -23.05 16.67
N GLN A 226 -1.32 -22.51 17.81
CA GLN A 226 -2.01 -22.66 19.09
C GLN A 226 -3.24 -21.74 19.24
N ILE A 227 -3.13 -20.50 18.78
CA ILE A 227 -4.13 -19.46 19.03
C ILE A 227 -5.23 -19.45 17.96
N TYR A 228 -4.89 -19.73 16.70
CA TYR A 228 -5.79 -19.51 15.56
C TYR A 228 -6.16 -20.84 14.88
N PRO A 229 -7.37 -21.39 15.14
CA PRO A 229 -7.82 -22.62 14.49
C PRO A 229 -7.79 -22.56 12.96
N THR A 230 -8.07 -21.38 12.39
CA THR A 230 -8.02 -21.17 10.93
C THR A 230 -6.61 -21.23 10.36
N PHE A 231 -5.58 -20.91 11.15
CA PHE A 231 -4.18 -21.02 10.73
C PHE A 231 -3.72 -22.46 10.80
N GLU A 232 -4.05 -23.15 11.89
CA GLU A 232 -3.71 -24.57 12.08
C GLU A 232 -4.30 -25.45 10.96
N GLN A 233 -5.56 -25.22 10.61
CA GLN A 233 -6.27 -25.93 9.55
C GLN A 233 -5.97 -25.41 8.14
N TRP A 234 -5.10 -24.40 8.02
CA TRP A 234 -4.81 -23.82 6.73
C TRP A 234 -3.96 -24.76 5.87
N GLU A 235 -4.39 -25.03 4.64
CA GLU A 235 -3.66 -25.92 3.71
C GLU A 235 -2.19 -25.50 3.50
N GLU A 236 -1.92 -24.19 3.57
CA GLU A 236 -0.60 -23.62 3.31
C GLU A 236 0.32 -23.66 4.55
N ARG A 237 -0.20 -24.02 5.72
CA ARG A 237 0.55 -24.09 6.99
C ARG A 237 1.71 -25.07 6.89
N ASP A 238 1.50 -26.23 6.26
CA ASP A 238 2.56 -27.23 6.02
C ASP A 238 3.71 -26.65 5.16
N HIS A 239 3.40 -25.80 4.18
CA HIS A 239 4.42 -25.18 3.33
C HIS A 239 5.26 -24.13 4.09
N ILE A 240 4.63 -23.43 5.04
CA ILE A 240 5.32 -22.49 5.93
C ILE A 240 6.22 -23.23 6.91
N GLU A 241 5.75 -24.33 7.50
CA GLU A 241 6.52 -25.17 8.42
C GLU A 241 7.77 -25.74 7.73
N LEU A 242 7.62 -26.32 6.55
CA LEU A 242 8.74 -26.86 5.76
C LEU A 242 9.75 -25.78 5.34
N LEU A 243 9.30 -24.54 5.15
CA LEU A 243 10.19 -23.42 4.89
C LEU A 243 11.01 -23.09 6.15
N LEU A 244 10.34 -22.99 7.31
CA LEU A 244 11.01 -22.73 8.59
C LEU A 244 12.02 -23.83 8.93
N ASP A 245 11.70 -25.10 8.69
CA ASP A 245 12.62 -26.23 8.90
C ASP A 245 13.89 -26.09 8.08
N ALA A 246 13.77 -25.61 6.83
CA ALA A 246 14.91 -25.36 5.96
C ALA A 246 15.79 -24.21 6.47
N PHE A 247 15.19 -23.16 7.04
CA PHE A 247 15.91 -22.07 7.69
C PHE A 247 16.62 -22.52 8.97
N ASP A 248 15.99 -23.35 9.80
CA ASP A 248 16.60 -23.87 11.03
C ASP A 248 17.78 -24.81 10.74
N GLN A 249 17.78 -25.47 9.58
CA GLN A 249 18.89 -26.30 9.09
C GLN A 249 20.00 -25.50 8.37
N ASP A 250 19.79 -24.21 8.11
CA ASP A 250 20.62 -23.37 7.21
C ASP A 250 20.86 -24.02 5.82
N ASP A 251 19.89 -24.81 5.35
CA ASP A 251 19.96 -25.49 4.05
C ASP A 251 19.42 -24.58 2.95
N LYS A 252 20.36 -23.86 2.31
CA LYS A 252 20.05 -22.87 1.26
C LYS A 252 19.42 -23.48 0.00
N ASP A 253 19.70 -24.74 -0.31
CA ASP A 253 19.10 -25.41 -1.47
C ASP A 253 17.66 -25.80 -1.17
N LEU A 254 17.42 -26.30 0.05
CA LEU A 254 16.08 -26.57 0.54
C LEU A 254 15.25 -25.29 0.64
N ILE A 255 15.79 -24.20 1.21
CA ILE A 255 15.12 -22.89 1.27
C ILE A 255 14.71 -22.45 -0.15
N SER A 256 15.66 -22.48 -1.11
CA SER A 256 15.40 -22.13 -2.50
C SER A 256 14.27 -22.97 -3.12
N GLN A 257 14.26 -24.29 -2.86
CA GLN A 257 13.21 -25.19 -3.33
C GLN A 257 11.85 -24.88 -2.70
N ARG A 258 11.80 -24.62 -1.39
CA ARG A 258 10.55 -24.31 -0.66
C ARG A 258 9.96 -22.96 -1.11
N CYS A 259 10.79 -21.95 -1.31
CA CYS A 259 10.36 -20.64 -1.79
C CYS A 259 9.67 -20.68 -3.16
N GLN A 260 10.03 -21.62 -4.04
CA GLN A 260 9.49 -21.72 -5.40
C GLN A 260 8.08 -22.32 -5.48
N LYS A 261 7.45 -22.67 -4.35
CA LYS A 261 6.07 -23.19 -4.36
C LYS A 261 5.09 -22.12 -4.89
N PRO A 262 4.09 -22.51 -5.72
CA PRO A 262 3.15 -21.56 -6.34
C PRO A 262 2.48 -20.62 -5.34
N TYR A 263 2.15 -21.14 -4.16
CA TYR A 263 1.57 -20.38 -3.07
C TYR A 263 2.42 -19.14 -2.68
N PHE A 264 3.71 -19.33 -2.38
CA PHE A 264 4.63 -18.23 -2.05
C PHE A 264 4.86 -17.25 -3.20
N MET A 265 4.59 -17.66 -4.44
CA MET A 265 4.70 -16.81 -5.62
C MET A 265 3.40 -16.05 -5.93
N ALA A 266 2.29 -16.39 -5.28
CA ALA A 266 0.97 -15.80 -5.49
C ALA A 266 0.55 -14.80 -4.39
N ILE A 267 1.42 -14.54 -3.40
CA ILE A 267 1.20 -13.52 -2.37
C ILE A 267 1.49 -12.11 -2.89
N GLU A 268 1.40 -11.10 -2.01
CA GLU A 268 1.69 -9.71 -2.36
C GLU A 268 3.05 -9.55 -3.09
N PRO A 269 3.09 -8.83 -4.23
CA PRO A 269 4.28 -8.76 -5.09
C PRO A 269 5.56 -8.35 -4.37
N GLU A 270 5.43 -7.54 -3.33
CA GLU A 270 6.54 -7.08 -2.50
C GLU A 270 7.18 -8.23 -1.70
N PHE A 271 6.35 -9.10 -1.12
CA PHE A 271 6.86 -10.27 -0.41
C PHE A 271 7.45 -11.28 -1.38
N VAL A 272 6.85 -11.43 -2.57
CA VAL A 272 7.44 -12.24 -3.66
C VAL A 272 8.83 -11.71 -4.03
N ARG A 273 9.04 -10.38 -4.07
CA ARG A 273 10.37 -9.79 -4.30
C ARG A 273 11.37 -10.12 -3.20
N LEU A 274 10.95 -10.20 -1.93
CA LEU A 274 11.83 -10.67 -0.84
C LEU A 274 12.15 -12.16 -0.98
N ILE A 275 11.13 -13.00 -1.19
CA ILE A 275 11.28 -14.45 -1.33
C ILE A 275 12.25 -14.79 -2.46
N LYS A 276 12.20 -14.06 -3.57
CA LYS A 276 13.14 -14.22 -4.70
C LYS A 276 14.60 -14.02 -4.33
N ARG A 277 14.93 -13.37 -3.22
CA ARG A 277 16.32 -13.24 -2.73
C ARG A 277 16.87 -14.54 -2.17
N TRP A 278 16.00 -15.44 -1.72
CA TRP A 278 16.38 -16.76 -1.24
C TRP A 278 16.41 -17.82 -2.34
N ILE A 279 15.87 -17.51 -3.52
CA ILE A 279 15.86 -18.44 -4.66
C ILE A 279 17.20 -18.36 -5.39
N ARG A 280 17.90 -19.51 -5.45
CA ARG A 280 19.11 -19.66 -6.24
C ARG A 280 18.76 -19.85 -7.73
N PRO A 281 19.44 -19.19 -8.67
CA PRO A 281 19.30 -19.49 -10.09
C PRO A 281 19.69 -20.95 -10.33
N ILE A 282 18.91 -21.67 -11.14
CA ILE A 282 19.30 -23.00 -11.60
C ILE A 282 20.50 -22.81 -12.54
N THR A 283 21.72 -22.90 -12.00
CA THR A 283 22.92 -22.99 -12.83
C THR A 283 23.04 -24.42 -13.32
N ASN A 284 22.85 -24.63 -14.64
CA ASN A 284 23.08 -25.90 -15.33
C ASN A 284 24.51 -26.50 -15.16
N LYS A 285 25.38 -25.91 -14.33
CA LYS A 285 26.73 -26.39 -14.06
C LYS A 285 26.80 -27.43 -12.94
N ASP A 286 25.82 -27.48 -12.05
CA ASP A 286 25.85 -28.43 -10.94
C ASP A 286 25.39 -29.84 -11.38
N ASP A 287 24.53 -29.91 -12.41
CA ASP A 287 24.14 -31.17 -13.07
C ASP A 287 25.28 -31.79 -13.92
N GLU A 288 26.18 -30.97 -14.48
CA GLU A 288 27.34 -31.50 -15.23
C GLU A 288 28.42 -32.08 -14.30
N GLN A 289 28.62 -31.50 -13.11
CA GLN A 289 29.59 -32.02 -12.15
C GLN A 289 29.13 -33.32 -11.50
N GLN A 290 27.83 -33.49 -11.21
CA GLN A 290 27.30 -34.76 -10.69
C GLN A 290 27.20 -35.86 -11.77
N ARG A 291 27.00 -35.50 -13.06
CA ARG A 291 27.08 -36.46 -14.17
C ARG A 291 28.49 -36.92 -14.48
N THR A 292 29.50 -36.04 -14.37
CA THR A 292 30.91 -36.45 -14.56
C THR A 292 31.39 -37.36 -13.43
N ILE A 293 31.03 -37.08 -12.18
CA ILE A 293 31.41 -37.94 -11.03
C ILE A 293 30.80 -39.34 -11.12
N ASN A 294 29.54 -39.47 -11.58
CA ASN A 294 28.88 -40.77 -11.74
C ASN A 294 29.30 -41.55 -13.01
N SER A 295 29.87 -40.87 -14.02
CA SER A 295 30.41 -41.53 -15.21
C SER A 295 31.81 -42.12 -15.01
N VAL A 296 32.60 -41.57 -14.08
CA VAL A 296 33.97 -42.07 -13.80
C VAL A 296 33.92 -43.33 -12.92
N SER A 297 32.98 -43.44 -11.99
CA SER A 297 32.84 -44.57 -11.07
C SER A 297 32.32 -45.87 -11.71
N SER A 298 31.82 -45.83 -12.95
CA SER A 298 31.34 -47.02 -13.69
C SER A 298 32.35 -47.62 -14.68
N SER A 299 33.57 -47.07 -14.77
CA SER A 299 34.57 -47.49 -15.77
C SER A 299 35.79 -48.25 -15.21
N THR A 300 35.91 -48.42 -13.89
CA THR A 300 36.99 -49.20 -13.26
C THR A 300 36.48 -50.50 -12.63
N SER A 301 36.12 -51.47 -13.48
CA SER A 301 35.97 -52.88 -13.07
C SER A 301 36.34 -53.81 -14.22
N GLY A 302 37.62 -53.85 -14.56
CA GLY A 302 38.09 -54.72 -15.62
C GLY A 302 39.61 -54.83 -15.76
N VAL A 303 40.32 -55.31 -14.73
CA VAL A 303 41.68 -55.85 -14.92
C VAL A 303 41.85 -57.12 -14.07
N LYS A 304 42.15 -58.22 -14.76
CA LYS A 304 42.49 -59.56 -14.23
C LYS A 304 43.88 -59.54 -13.57
N PRO A 305 44.14 -60.35 -12.52
CA PRO A 305 45.46 -60.43 -11.91
C PRO A 305 46.43 -61.26 -12.78
N MET A 306 47.68 -60.80 -12.92
CA MET A 306 48.77 -61.53 -13.58
C MET A 306 49.89 -61.81 -12.57
N GLN A 307 50.41 -63.03 -12.64
CA GLN A 307 51.33 -63.67 -11.69
C GLN A 307 52.73 -63.01 -11.67
N LEU A 308 53.35 -63.10 -10.50
CA LEU A 308 54.78 -62.91 -10.25
C LEU A 308 55.56 -64.08 -10.82
N ASP A 309 56.72 -63.81 -11.41
CA ASP A 309 57.91 -64.63 -11.24
C ASP A 309 59.15 -63.73 -11.27
N ASP A 310 60.06 -64.07 -10.37
CA ASP A 310 61.37 -63.49 -10.13
C ASP A 310 62.26 -63.55 -11.38
N ASP A 311 63.12 -62.55 -11.56
CA ASP A 311 64.56 -62.83 -11.63
C ASP A 311 65.41 -61.56 -11.61
N GLU A 312 66.58 -61.80 -11.05
CA GLU A 312 67.67 -60.97 -10.57
C GLU A 312 68.46 -60.26 -11.71
N VAL A 313 69.47 -59.49 -11.28
CA VAL A 313 70.65 -59.02 -12.04
C VAL A 313 70.68 -57.53 -12.46
N ASP A 314 71.17 -56.72 -11.52
CA ASP A 314 72.49 -56.06 -11.55
C ASP A 314 72.91 -55.20 -12.76
N LEU A 315 73.29 -53.95 -12.45
CA LEU A 315 74.50 -53.20 -12.85
C LEU A 315 74.27 -51.77 -13.36
N ARG A 316 74.71 -50.85 -12.49
CA ARG A 316 75.42 -49.56 -12.73
C ARG A 316 74.75 -48.42 -13.48
#